data_AF-X1HU77-F1
#
_entry.id   AF-X1HU77-F1
#
_cell.length_a   1.000
_cell.length_b   1.000
_cell.length_c   1.000
_cell.angle_alpha   90.00
_cell.angle_beta   90.00
_cell.angle_gamma   90.00
#
_symmetry.space_group_name_H-M   'P 1'
#
loop_
_entity.id
_entity.type
_entity.pdbx_description
1 polymer ?
#
loop_
_entity_poly.entity_id
_entity_poly.type
_entity_poly.pdbx_seq_one_letter_code
_entity_poly.pdbx_strand_id
1 'polypeptide(L)'
;NPEDIPVIAKFFTPWTNWTWYAVEGEPILDEHKKEIDYHFFGFVRGLENELGYFSLKELESVKGPFGLRIDRDLYFSEEHTLAEVMDKQL
;
A
#
# COMPACT_ATOMS: atom_id res chain seq x y z
N ASN A 1 -2.14 10.97 -16.43
CA ASN A 1 -2.19 9.55 -16.87
C ASN A 1 -1.51 8.69 -15.82
N PRO A 2 -1.65 7.35 -15.81
CA PRO A 2 -0.93 6.49 -14.85
C PRO A 2 0.59 6.68 -14.86
N GLU A 3 1.17 7.12 -15.98
CA GLU A 3 2.60 7.46 -16.12
C GLU A 3 3.01 8.72 -15.34
N ASP A 4 2.05 9.58 -14.97
CA ASP A 4 2.30 10.83 -14.25
C ASP A 4 1.94 10.73 -12.75
N ILE A 5 1.45 9.58 -12.31
CA ILE A 5 0.97 9.37 -10.93
C ILE A 5 2.09 8.70 -10.13
N PRO A 6 2.73 9.39 -9.17
CA PRO A 6 3.78 8.80 -8.35
C PRO A 6 3.19 7.82 -7.33
N VAL A 7 3.97 6.78 -7.01
CA VAL A 7 3.69 5.89 -5.88
C VAL A 7 4.36 6.46 -4.64
N ILE A 8 3.57 6.75 -3.61
CA ILE A 8 4.03 7.43 -2.38
C ILE A 8 4.37 6.45 -1.25
N ALA A 9 3.89 5.21 -1.33
CA ALA A 9 4.25 4.15 -0.39
C ALA A 9 4.12 2.76 -1.02
N LYS A 10 5.03 1.87 -0.63
CA LYS A 10 4.97 0.44 -0.95
C LYS A 10 4.89 -0.36 0.35
N PHE A 11 3.93 -1.27 0.40
CA PHE A 11 3.81 -2.29 1.45
C PHE A 11 3.87 -3.67 0.82
N PHE A 12 4.47 -4.65 1.49
CA PHE A 12 4.58 -6.00 0.95
C PHE A 12 4.62 -7.06 2.04
N THR A 13 4.15 -8.26 1.70
CA THR A 13 4.39 -9.42 2.56
C THR A 13 5.78 -10.01 2.28
N PRO A 14 6.61 -10.29 3.30
CA PRO A 14 7.86 -11.03 3.07
C PRO A 14 7.68 -12.53 2.81
N TRP A 15 6.44 -13.06 2.84
CA TRP A 15 6.15 -14.50 2.68
C TRP A 15 5.22 -14.85 1.50
N THR A 16 4.67 -13.86 0.80
CA THR A 16 3.92 -14.06 -0.46
C THR A 16 4.32 -13.02 -1.49
N ASN A 17 3.71 -13.05 -2.66
CA ASN A 17 3.86 -12.02 -3.71
C ASN A 17 2.89 -10.85 -3.55
N TRP A 18 2.20 -10.69 -2.41
CA TRP A 18 1.31 -9.56 -2.22
C TRP A 18 2.07 -8.25 -2.03
N THR A 19 1.66 -7.21 -2.75
CA THR A 19 2.23 -5.86 -2.66
C THR A 19 1.15 -4.80 -2.88
N TRP A 20 1.17 -3.76 -2.06
CA TRP A 20 0.29 -2.60 -2.14
C TRP A 20 1.12 -1.38 -2.48
N TYR A 21 0.74 -0.68 -3.54
CA TYR A 21 1.36 0.57 -3.99
C TYR A 21 0.36 1.70 -3.82
N ALA A 22 0.53 2.52 -2.79
CA ALA A 22 -0.32 3.69 -2.55
C ALA A 22 0.08 4.84 -3.48
N VAL A 23 -0.91 5.48 -4.10
CA VAL A 23 -0.72 6.72 -4.88
C VAL A 23 -1.33 7.94 -4.18
N GLU A 24 -2.27 7.70 -3.27
CA GLU A 24 -2.88 8.71 -2.41
C GLU A 24 -3.06 8.15 -1.00
N GLY A 25 -3.20 9.06 -0.03
CA GLY A 25 -3.26 8.70 1.37
C GLY A 25 -3.84 9.82 2.23
N GLU A 26 -4.75 9.49 3.15
CA GLU A 26 -5.30 10.43 4.11
C GLU A 26 -5.52 9.80 5.50
N PRO A 27 -5.31 10.56 6.59
CA PRO A 27 -5.57 10.08 7.93
C PRO A 27 -7.09 10.01 8.19
N ILE A 28 -7.53 8.93 8.82
CA ILE A 28 -8.88 8.83 9.38
C ILE A 28 -8.86 9.37 10.79
N LEU A 29 -9.69 10.38 11.05
CA LEU A 29 -9.74 11.09 12.33
C LEU A 29 -11.02 10.75 13.11
N ASP A 30 -10.93 10.71 14.43
CA ASP A 30 -12.10 10.69 15.32
C ASP A 30 -12.73 12.08 15.50
N GLU A 31 -13.80 12.17 16.28
CA GLU A 31 -14.51 13.43 16.58
C GLU A 31 -13.65 14.50 17.27
N HIS A 32 -12.51 14.10 17.84
CA HIS A 32 -11.55 14.99 18.49
C HIS A 32 -10.34 15.30 17.60
N LYS A 33 -10.41 14.97 16.29
CA LYS A 33 -9.35 15.13 15.29
C LYS A 33 -8.09 14.32 15.60
N LYS A 34 -8.21 13.24 16.37
CA LYS A 34 -7.10 12.30 16.58
C LYS A 34 -7.10 11.26 15.47
N GLU A 35 -5.93 11.00 14.90
CA GLU A 35 -5.75 9.92 13.93
C GLU A 35 -6.00 8.55 14.57
N ILE A 36 -6.89 7.77 13.95
CA ILE A 36 -7.27 6.42 14.37
C ILE A 36 -6.94 5.35 13.34
N ASP A 37 -6.68 5.76 12.10
CA ASP A 37 -6.23 4.92 10.99
C ASP A 37 -5.69 5.81 9.86
N TYR A 38 -5.20 5.18 8.79
CA TYR A 38 -4.80 5.85 7.57
C TYR A 38 -5.36 5.07 6.37
N HIS A 39 -6.08 5.75 5.49
CA HIS A 39 -6.62 5.17 4.26
C HIS A 39 -5.74 5.51 3.09
N PHE A 40 -5.49 4.50 2.26
CA PHE A 40 -4.77 4.64 1.02
C PHE A 40 -5.69 4.33 -0.16
N PHE A 41 -5.40 4.97 -1.29
CA PHE A 41 -5.87 4.53 -2.60
C PHE A 41 -4.66 4.12 -3.44
N GLY A 42 -4.75 3.01 -4.14
CA GLY A 42 -3.61 2.47 -4.84
C GLY A 42 -3.82 1.16 -5.56
N PHE A 43 -2.73 0.63 -6.09
CA PHE A 43 -2.71 -0.63 -6.82
C PHE A 43 -2.28 -1.77 -5.92
N VAL A 44 -3.08 -2.83 -5.87
CA VAL A 44 -2.84 -4.04 -5.09
C VAL A 44 -2.51 -5.17 -6.05
N ARG A 45 -1.29 -5.69 -5.94
CA ARG A 45 -0.89 -6.97 -6.55
C ARG A 45 -1.16 -8.07 -5.53
N GLY A 46 -2.11 -8.94 -5.84
CA GLY A 46 -2.47 -10.05 -4.96
C GLY A 46 -2.91 -11.27 -5.78
N LEU A 47 -4.01 -11.88 -5.35
CA LEU A 47 -4.64 -12.97 -6.11
C LEU A 47 -5.18 -12.46 -7.45
N GLU A 48 -5.87 -11.33 -7.42
CA GLU A 48 -6.23 -10.53 -8.58
C GLU A 48 -5.62 -9.14 -8.40
N ASN A 49 -5.29 -8.50 -9.52
CA ASN A 49 -4.78 -7.13 -9.48
C ASN A 49 -5.97 -6.18 -9.34
N GLU A 50 -5.92 -5.29 -8.36
CA GLU A 50 -7.00 -4.36 -8.06
C GLU A 50 -6.47 -2.93 -7.93
N LEU A 51 -7.22 -1.95 -8.43
CA LEU A 51 -7.02 -0.54 -8.12
C LEU A 51 -8.14 -0.12 -7.17
N GLY A 52 -7.81 0.18 -5.92
CA GLY A 52 -8.81 0.35 -4.87
C GLY A 52 -8.26 0.90 -3.56
N TYR A 53 -9.13 0.93 -2.56
CA TYR A 53 -8.82 1.43 -1.22
C TYR A 53 -8.32 0.30 -0.31
N PHE A 54 -7.40 0.64 0.59
CA PHE A 54 -6.95 -0.24 1.67
C PHE A 54 -6.55 0.60 2.90
N SER A 55 -6.72 0.04 4.10
CA SER A 55 -6.39 0.73 5.35
C SER A 55 -5.07 0.24 5.96
N LEU A 56 -4.35 1.13 6.64
CA LEU A 56 -3.14 0.76 7.38
C LEU A 56 -3.45 -0.28 8.46
N LYS A 57 -4.55 -0.10 9.18
CA LYS A 57 -4.96 -1.01 10.25
C LYS A 57 -5.27 -2.43 9.74
N GLU A 58 -5.87 -2.57 8.57
CA GLU A 58 -6.04 -3.89 7.93
C GLU A 58 -4.68 -4.52 7.65
N LEU A 59 -3.75 -3.79 7.05
CA LEU A 59 -2.39 -4.28 6.77
C LEU A 59 -1.68 -4.72 8.06
N GLU A 60 -1.74 -3.92 9.13
CA GLU A 60 -1.12 -4.22 10.42
C GLU A 60 -1.76 -5.44 11.13
N SER A 61 -3.03 -5.70 10.86
CA SER A 61 -3.76 -6.83 11.44
C SER A 61 -3.35 -8.18 10.84
N VAL A 62 -2.81 -8.18 9.62
CA VAL A 62 -2.40 -9.39 8.90
C VAL A 62 -1.21 -10.03 9.62
N LYS A 63 -1.34 -11.33 9.92
CA LYS A 63 -0.26 -12.14 10.49
C LYS A 63 0.11 -13.25 9.53
N GLY A 64 1.32 -13.16 8.99
CA GLY A 64 1.92 -14.21 8.17
C GLY A 64 2.38 -15.42 8.98
N PRO A 65 2.99 -16.40 8.30
CA PRO A 65 3.69 -17.51 8.94
C PRO A 65 4.65 -17.01 10.02
N PHE A 66 4.69 -17.72 11.15
CA PHE A 66 5.55 -17.38 12.30
C PHE A 66 5.31 -15.97 12.88
N GLY A 67 4.16 -15.36 12.60
CA GLY A 67 3.80 -14.05 13.12
C GLY A 67 4.44 -12.87 12.38
N LEU A 68 5.01 -13.10 11.18
CA LEU A 68 5.49 -12.02 10.30
C LEU A 68 4.37 -11.00 10.00
N ARG A 69 4.77 -9.76 9.71
CA ARG A 69 3.88 -8.62 9.39
C ARG A 69 4.19 -8.09 8.01
N ILE A 70 3.22 -7.37 7.44
CA ILE A 70 3.45 -6.61 6.20
C ILE A 70 4.49 -5.52 6.51
N ASP A 71 5.51 -5.43 5.67
CA ASP A 71 6.57 -4.43 5.78
C ASP A 71 6.28 -3.24 4.87
N ARG A 72 6.71 -2.05 5.31
CA ARG A 72 6.78 -0.86 4.47
C ARG A 72 8.20 -0.71 3.93
N ASP A 73 8.32 -0.51 2.63
CA ASP A 73 9.60 -0.18 2.02
C ASP A 73 9.90 1.32 2.23
N LEU A 74 10.90 1.62 3.07
CA LEU A 74 11.32 3.00 3.36
C LEU A 74 12.22 3.61 2.28
N TYR A 75 12.73 2.79 1.36
CA TYR A 75 13.62 3.21 0.27
C TYR A 75 12.93 3.22 -1.09
N PHE A 76 11.63 2.89 -1.12
CA PHE A 76 10.81 3.04 -2.31
C PHE A 76 10.64 4.53 -2.62
N SER A 77 11.40 5.01 -3.60
CA SER A 77 11.42 6.43 -3.99
C SER A 77 10.18 6.79 -4.80
N GLU A 78 9.80 8.07 -4.77
CA GLU A 78 8.74 8.65 -5.63
C GLU A 78 9.15 8.69 -7.13
N GLU A 79 10.21 7.99 -7.52
CA GLU A 79 10.62 7.83 -8.92
C GLU A 79 9.73 6.83 -9.67
N HIS A 80 8.98 6.01 -8.93
CA HIS A 80 8.09 5.00 -9.50
C HIS A 80 6.67 5.52 -9.72
N THR A 81 6.09 5.11 -10.84
CA THR A 81 4.76 5.56 -11.26
C THR A 81 3.72 4.45 -11.18
N LEU A 82 2.44 4.83 -11.17
CA LEU A 82 1.32 3.88 -11.20
C LEU A 82 1.41 2.97 -12.44
N ALA A 83 1.77 3.53 -13.60
CA ALA A 83 1.96 2.73 -14.82
C ALA A 83 3.02 1.64 -14.66
N GLU A 84 4.18 1.97 -14.07
CA GLU A 84 5.27 1.01 -13.84
C GLU A 84 4.84 -0.15 -12.93
N VAL A 85 4.19 0.18 -11.80
CA VAL A 85 3.77 -0.85 -10.84
C VAL A 85 2.57 -1.66 -11.33
N MET A 86 1.81 -1.18 -12.33
CA MET A 86 0.77 -1.95 -13.02
C MET A 86 1.35 -2.92 -14.06
N ASP A 87 2.44 -2.54 -14.72
CA ASP A 87 3.15 -3.38 -15.70
C ASP A 87 3.94 -4.51 -15.00
N LYS A 88 4.76 -4.18 -14.00
CA LYS A 88 5.60 -5.13 -13.27
C LYS A 88 5.54 -4.95 -11.75
N GLN A 89 5.85 -6.01 -11.02
CA GLN A 89 6.01 -5.94 -9.58
C GLN A 89 7.40 -5.40 -9.26
N LEU A 90 7.44 -4.25 -8.58
CA LEU A 90 8.64 -3.60 -8.03
C LEU A 90 8.81 -3.94 -6.56
#